data_AF-A0A956BWQ7-F1
#
_entry.id   AF-A0A956BWQ7-F1
#
_cell.length_a   1.000
_cell.length_b   1.000
_cell.length_c   1.000
_cell.angle_alpha   90.00
_cell.angle_beta   90.00
_cell.angle_gamma   90.00
#
_symmetry.space_group_name_H-M   'P 1'
#
loop_
_entity.id
_entity.type
_entity.pdbx_description
1 polymer ?
#
loop_
_entity_poly.entity_id
_entity_poly.type
_entity_poly.pdbx_seq_one_letter_code
_entity_poly.pdbx_strand_id
1 'polypeptide(L)'
;KVISPRVRLMFLCFIMVLSWLVLAVFAMAIAGLFITIPTSVLPVNIAIVVALVIGWLLYKKGTAPLVPSLVALVVLYAFVWIGTKVPVSLADVGMDEGQANLTWILALFVYSAVASLLPVWLLLQPRDYVNSHQLVVGLGLLFLGIFVAHPDFDAPAVRLSEADAPSMFPFLFVTIACGAISGFHGLVSSGTTSKQLDKL
;
A
#
# COMPACT_ATOMS: atom_id res chain seq x y z
N LYS A 1 5.68 -34.66 -4.82
CA LYS A 1 5.93 -33.37 -5.51
C LYS A 1 4.81 -33.18 -6.54
N VAL A 2 3.84 -32.32 -6.25
CA VAL A 2 2.54 -32.26 -6.98
C VAL A 2 2.63 -31.50 -8.32
N ILE A 3 3.75 -30.83 -8.62
CA ILE A 3 3.90 -29.94 -9.79
C ILE A 3 5.02 -30.42 -10.71
N SER A 4 4.73 -30.51 -12.02
CA SER A 4 5.72 -30.87 -13.04
C SER A 4 6.72 -29.72 -13.28
N PRO A 5 7.97 -30.01 -13.71
CA PRO A 5 8.98 -28.97 -13.92
C PRO A 5 8.56 -27.87 -14.92
N ARG A 6 7.82 -28.23 -15.97
CA ARG A 6 7.33 -27.28 -16.99
C ARG A 6 6.30 -26.31 -16.41
N VAL A 7 5.34 -26.83 -15.63
CA VAL A 7 4.32 -26.01 -14.96
C VAL A 7 4.97 -25.06 -13.95
N ARG A 8 5.96 -25.53 -13.20
CA ARG A 8 6.72 -24.69 -12.27
C ARG A 8 7.43 -23.53 -13.00
N LEU A 9 8.07 -23.80 -14.14
CA LEU A 9 8.77 -22.76 -14.90
C LEU A 9 7.80 -21.70 -15.44
N MET A 10 6.70 -22.14 -16.07
CA MET A 10 5.66 -21.23 -16.59
C MET A 10 5.07 -20.37 -15.47
N PHE A 11 4.81 -20.98 -14.31
CA PHE A 11 4.28 -20.27 -13.13
C PHE A 11 5.27 -19.24 -12.57
N LEU A 12 6.56 -19.57 -12.48
CA LEU A 12 7.59 -18.63 -12.02
C LEU A 12 7.78 -17.47 -13.01
N CYS A 13 7.77 -17.72 -14.31
CA CYS A 13 7.81 -16.67 -15.33
C CYS A 13 6.59 -15.75 -15.21
N PHE A 14 5.41 -16.31 -15.02
CA PHE A 14 4.18 -15.53 -14.81
C PHE A 14 4.29 -14.64 -13.56
N ILE A 15 4.69 -15.20 -12.41
CA ILE A 15 4.88 -14.42 -11.17
C ILE A 15 5.88 -13.29 -11.37
N MET A 16 7.00 -13.56 -12.06
CA MET A 16 8.05 -12.57 -12.30
C MET A 16 7.52 -11.39 -13.11
N VAL A 17 6.88 -11.65 -14.26
CA VAL A 17 6.32 -10.60 -15.13
C VAL A 17 5.22 -9.82 -14.41
N LEU A 18 4.34 -10.51 -13.68
CA LEU A 18 3.28 -9.87 -12.91
C LEU A 18 3.84 -8.98 -11.81
N SER A 19 4.86 -9.43 -11.09
CA SER A 19 5.50 -8.65 -10.01
C SER A 19 6.15 -7.37 -10.56
N TRP A 20 6.79 -7.44 -11.74
CA TRP A 20 7.34 -6.26 -12.41
C TRP A 20 6.26 -5.26 -12.83
N LEU A 21 5.16 -5.74 -13.43
CA LEU A 21 4.05 -4.88 -13.80
C LEU A 21 3.47 -4.17 -12.57
N VAL A 22 3.21 -4.93 -11.51
CA VAL A 22 2.63 -4.41 -10.26
C VAL A 22 3.56 -3.37 -9.61
N LEU A 23 4.87 -3.65 -9.55
CA LEU A 23 5.85 -2.69 -9.03
C LEU A 23 5.86 -1.39 -9.83
N ALA A 24 5.82 -1.47 -11.16
CA ALA A 24 5.81 -0.29 -12.04
C ALA A 24 4.54 0.55 -11.87
N VAL A 25 3.37 -0.09 -11.85
CA VAL A 25 2.08 0.61 -11.69
C VAL A 25 1.99 1.27 -10.32
N PHE A 26 2.39 0.59 -9.24
CA PHE A 26 2.38 1.19 -7.90
C PHE A 26 3.40 2.31 -7.75
N ALA A 27 4.59 2.19 -8.33
CA ALA A 27 5.58 3.27 -8.30
C ALA A 27 5.05 4.54 -8.99
N MET A 28 4.44 4.41 -10.18
CA MET A 28 3.79 5.52 -10.88
C MET A 28 2.64 6.12 -10.08
N ALA A 29 1.75 5.29 -9.54
CA ALA A 29 0.58 5.74 -8.79
C ALA A 29 0.97 6.49 -7.50
N ILE A 30 1.94 5.97 -6.74
CA ILE A 30 2.42 6.62 -5.51
C ILE A 30 3.18 7.90 -5.84
N ALA A 31 4.00 7.92 -6.89
CA ALA A 31 4.67 9.15 -7.33
C ALA A 31 3.67 10.25 -7.71
N GLY A 32 2.61 9.90 -8.45
CA GLY A 32 1.51 10.83 -8.76
C GLY A 32 0.78 11.31 -7.49
N LEU A 33 0.57 10.43 -6.52
CA LEU A 33 -0.04 10.79 -5.24
C LEU A 33 0.82 11.79 -4.44
N PHE A 34 2.14 11.64 -4.45
CA PHE A 34 3.04 12.58 -3.77
C PHE A 34 3.08 13.96 -4.40
N ILE A 35 2.85 14.06 -5.71
CA ILE A 35 2.74 15.35 -6.41
C ILE A 35 1.38 16.00 -6.13
N THR A 36 0.30 15.23 -6.26
CA THR A 36 -1.07 15.74 -6.09
C THR A 36 -1.44 16.01 -4.63
N ILE A 37 -0.86 15.26 -3.70
CA ILE A 37 -1.07 15.38 -2.25
C ILE A 37 0.29 15.44 -1.53
N PRO A 38 1.00 16.59 -1.58
CA PRO A 38 2.31 16.75 -0.94
C PRO A 38 2.29 16.61 0.59
N THR A 39 1.11 16.79 1.20
CA THR A 39 0.90 16.60 2.64
C THR A 39 1.06 15.15 3.09
N SER A 40 0.98 14.19 2.15
CA SER A 40 1.12 12.75 2.42
C SER A 40 2.58 12.26 2.46
N VAL A 41 3.50 13.01 1.86
CA VAL A 41 4.92 12.61 1.73
C VAL A 41 5.56 12.42 3.11
N LEU A 42 5.38 13.39 4.00
CA LEU A 42 5.95 13.38 5.34
C LEU A 42 5.45 12.17 6.18
N PRO A 43 4.13 11.97 6.40
CA PRO A 43 3.65 10.85 7.22
C PRO A 43 4.03 9.48 6.64
N VAL A 44 4.06 9.33 5.31
CA VAL A 44 4.44 8.05 4.66
C VAL A 44 5.91 7.71 4.92
N ASN A 45 6.82 8.68 4.82
CA ASN A 45 8.24 8.45 5.08
C ASN A 45 8.51 8.20 6.57
N ILE A 46 7.82 8.92 7.47
CA ILE A 46 7.92 8.69 8.91
C ILE A 46 7.39 7.31 9.31
N ALA A 47 6.36 6.79 8.62
CA ALA A 47 5.87 5.43 8.84
C ALA A 47 6.94 4.35 8.64
N ILE A 48 7.88 4.55 7.70
CA ILE A 48 9.02 3.64 7.50
C ILE A 48 9.91 3.63 8.75
N VAL A 49 10.26 4.81 9.27
CA VAL A 49 11.11 4.96 10.46
C VAL A 49 10.42 4.34 11.69
N VAL A 50 9.14 4.65 11.88
CA VAL A 50 8.33 4.09 12.97
C VAL A 50 8.25 2.56 12.89
N ALA A 51 8.06 2.01 11.68
CA ALA A 51 8.04 0.57 11.47
C ALA A 51 9.36 -0.11 11.87
N LEU A 52 10.51 0.48 11.53
CA LEU A 52 11.83 -0.04 11.92
C LEU A 52 12.00 -0.09 13.45
N VAL A 53 11.57 0.97 14.14
CA VAL A 53 11.65 1.07 15.60
C VAL A 53 10.75 0.01 16.27
N ILE A 54 9.50 -0.11 15.81
CA ILE A 54 8.57 -1.12 16.34
C ILE A 54 9.06 -2.53 16.04
N GLY A 55 9.54 -2.79 14.82
CA GLY A 55 10.10 -4.09 14.44
C GLY A 55 11.21 -4.51 15.40
N TRP A 56 12.10 -3.59 15.72
CA TRP A 56 13.14 -3.83 16.71
C TRP A 56 12.59 -4.05 18.13
N LEU A 57 11.63 -3.24 18.59
CA LEU A 57 11.04 -3.34 19.93
C LEU A 57 10.22 -4.63 20.14
N LEU A 58 9.46 -5.05 19.15
CA LEU A 58 8.62 -6.25 19.26
C LEU A 58 9.46 -7.52 19.11
N TYR A 59 10.28 -7.60 18.07
CA TYR A 59 10.94 -8.86 17.73
C TYR A 59 12.30 -9.05 18.41
N LYS A 60 13.05 -7.98 18.72
CA LYS A 60 14.37 -8.10 19.37
C LYS A 60 14.30 -7.85 20.88
N LYS A 61 13.53 -6.85 21.32
CA LYS A 61 13.37 -6.53 22.74
C LYS A 61 12.25 -7.32 23.42
N GLY A 62 11.36 -7.98 22.65
CA GLY A 62 10.29 -8.81 23.18
C GLY A 62 9.24 -8.02 23.98
N THR A 63 9.03 -6.75 23.65
CA THR A 63 8.06 -5.91 24.35
C THR A 63 6.63 -6.31 24.01
N ALA A 64 5.71 -6.17 24.98
CA ALA A 64 4.30 -6.41 24.73
C ALA A 64 3.78 -5.46 23.64
N PRO A 65 2.98 -5.94 22.67
CA PRO A 65 2.67 -5.18 21.46
C PRO A 65 1.79 -3.96 21.69
N LEU A 66 0.97 -3.94 22.74
CA LEU A 66 -0.04 -2.89 22.96
C LEU A 66 0.59 -1.48 23.04
N VAL A 67 1.59 -1.30 23.90
CA VAL A 67 2.17 0.04 24.14
C VAL A 67 2.91 0.59 22.92
N PRO A 68 3.83 -0.15 22.26
CA PRO A 68 4.48 0.31 21.03
C PRO A 68 3.49 0.64 19.92
N SER A 69 2.41 -0.15 19.78
CA SER A 69 1.39 0.07 18.74
C SER A 69 0.60 1.35 18.95
N LEU A 70 0.18 1.62 20.19
CA LEU A 70 -0.56 2.84 20.51
C LEU A 70 0.32 4.08 20.31
N VAL A 71 1.58 4.01 20.75
CA VAL A 71 2.55 5.09 20.55
C VAL A 71 2.76 5.34 19.05
N ALA A 72 2.94 4.28 18.27
CA ALA A 72 3.10 4.39 16.82
C ALA A 72 1.91 5.06 16.15
N LEU A 73 0.69 4.67 16.53
CA LEU A 73 -0.54 5.24 15.98
C LEU A 73 -0.64 6.74 16.29
N VAL A 74 -0.39 7.13 17.54
CA VAL A 74 -0.39 8.54 17.97
C VAL A 74 0.67 9.35 17.22
N VAL A 75 1.90 8.82 17.12
CA VAL A 75 2.99 9.47 16.37
C VAL A 75 2.59 9.65 14.91
N LEU A 76 2.04 8.63 14.26
CA LEU A 76 1.66 8.74 12.85
C LEU A 76 0.54 9.74 12.64
N TYR A 77 -0.49 9.79 13.50
CA TYR A 77 -1.52 10.83 13.39
C TYR A 77 -0.99 12.23 13.66
N ALA A 78 -0.03 12.38 14.58
CA ALA A 78 0.66 13.65 14.77
C ALA A 78 1.40 14.07 13.50
N PHE A 79 2.10 13.15 12.83
CA PHE A 79 2.79 13.44 11.57
C PHE A 79 1.86 13.63 10.38
N VAL A 80 0.67 13.02 10.38
CA VAL A 80 -0.39 13.37 9.41
C VAL A 80 -0.81 14.82 9.60
N TRP A 81 -1.06 15.25 10.84
CA TRP A 81 -1.39 16.63 11.14
C TRP A 81 -0.25 17.60 10.78
N ILE A 82 1.00 17.29 11.14
CA ILE A 82 2.18 18.10 10.76
C ILE A 82 2.33 18.16 9.24
N GLY A 83 2.08 17.06 8.53
CA GLY A 83 2.12 17.01 7.06
C GLY A 83 1.13 17.98 6.41
N THR A 84 0.00 18.28 7.04
CA THR A 84 -0.93 19.32 6.57
C THR A 84 -0.38 20.74 6.70
N LYS A 85 0.60 20.97 7.59
CA LYS A 85 1.24 22.27 7.83
C LYS A 85 2.55 22.44 7.07
N VAL A 86 3.27 21.35 6.85
CA VAL A 86 4.56 21.30 6.14
C VAL A 86 4.43 20.35 4.95
N PRO A 87 3.76 20.78 3.86
CA PRO A 87 3.71 19.99 2.63
C PRO A 87 5.13 19.90 2.04
N VAL A 88 5.55 18.70 1.68
CA VAL A 88 6.85 18.48 1.03
C VAL A 88 6.60 18.35 -0.46
N SER A 89 6.76 19.44 -1.20
CA SER A 89 6.63 19.46 -2.65
C SER A 89 7.99 19.61 -3.32
N LEU A 90 8.27 18.77 -4.32
CA LEU A 90 9.45 18.94 -5.17
C LEU A 90 9.29 20.12 -6.14
N ALA A 91 8.05 20.60 -6.36
CA ALA A 91 7.80 21.80 -7.15
C ALA A 91 8.34 23.07 -6.47
N ASP A 92 8.33 23.11 -5.12
CA ASP A 92 8.88 24.24 -4.35
C ASP A 92 10.40 24.36 -4.49
N VAL A 93 11.06 23.27 -4.91
CA VAL A 93 12.50 23.20 -5.19
C VAL A 93 12.81 23.59 -6.65
N GLY A 94 11.80 23.98 -7.43
CA GLY A 94 11.93 24.42 -8.82
C GLY A 94 12.01 23.29 -9.84
N MET A 95 11.62 22.06 -9.46
CA MET A 95 11.54 20.92 -10.38
C MET A 95 10.22 20.94 -11.16
N ASP A 96 10.29 20.69 -12.46
CA ASP A 96 9.10 20.49 -13.29
C ASP A 96 8.33 19.23 -12.87
N GLU A 97 7.03 19.15 -13.18
CA GLU A 97 6.17 18.03 -12.79
C GLU A 97 6.72 16.68 -13.32
N GLY A 98 7.22 16.67 -14.55
CA GLY A 98 7.86 15.48 -15.13
C GLY A 98 9.13 15.06 -14.39
N GLN A 99 9.93 16.02 -13.95
CA GLN A 99 11.17 15.77 -13.20
C GLN A 99 10.86 15.30 -11.78
N ALA A 100 9.86 15.90 -11.12
CA ALA A 100 9.39 15.50 -9.80
C ALA A 100 8.84 14.07 -9.83
N ASN A 101 8.05 13.72 -10.85
CA ASN A 101 7.50 12.38 -11.01
C ASN A 101 8.60 11.32 -11.18
N LEU A 102 9.54 11.56 -12.10
CA LEU A 102 10.69 10.67 -12.29
C LEU A 102 11.52 10.52 -11.02
N THR A 103 11.75 11.62 -10.29
CA THR A 103 12.50 11.61 -9.04
C THR A 103 11.83 10.73 -7.98
N TRP A 104 10.51 10.84 -7.81
CA TRP A 104 9.77 10.00 -6.89
C TRP A 104 9.78 8.52 -7.31
N ILE A 105 9.60 8.22 -8.59
CA ILE A 105 9.67 6.84 -9.09
C ILE A 105 11.05 6.22 -8.78
N LEU A 106 12.13 6.94 -9.07
CA LEU A 106 13.48 6.49 -8.78
C LEU A 106 13.69 6.29 -7.27
N ALA A 107 13.24 7.24 -6.43
CA ALA A 107 13.31 7.12 -4.98
C ALA A 107 12.54 5.89 -4.46
N LEU A 108 11.35 5.62 -4.99
CA LEU A 108 10.54 4.44 -4.63
C LEU A 108 11.21 3.13 -5.05
N PHE A 109 11.88 3.07 -6.20
CA PHE A 109 12.64 1.89 -6.61
C PHE A 109 13.88 1.66 -5.74
N VAL A 110 14.62 2.73 -5.40
CA VAL A 110 15.75 2.64 -4.46
C VAL A 110 15.26 2.12 -3.10
N TYR A 111 14.18 2.69 -2.57
CA TYR A 111 13.55 2.21 -1.35
C TYR A 111 13.14 0.74 -1.45
N SER A 112 12.49 0.34 -2.55
CA SER A 112 12.04 -1.04 -2.75
C SER A 112 13.22 -2.03 -2.81
N ALA A 113 14.34 -1.63 -3.44
CA ALA A 113 15.56 -2.41 -3.46
C ALA A 113 16.11 -2.60 -2.04
N VAL A 114 16.23 -1.53 -1.25
CA VAL A 114 16.68 -1.59 0.15
C VAL A 114 15.73 -2.45 0.99
N ALA A 115 14.42 -2.24 0.88
CA ALA A 115 13.41 -2.98 1.62
C ALA A 115 13.45 -4.48 1.32
N SER A 116 13.77 -4.88 0.08
CA SER A 116 13.89 -6.29 -0.30
C SER A 116 15.11 -7.02 0.30
N LEU A 117 16.14 -6.27 0.73
CA LEU A 117 17.34 -6.80 1.37
C LEU A 117 17.19 -6.91 2.90
N LEU A 118 16.29 -6.13 3.48
CA LEU A 118 16.07 -6.13 4.93
C LEU A 118 15.28 -7.35 5.39
N PRO A 119 15.52 -7.85 6.61
CA PRO A 119 14.71 -8.92 7.18
C PRO A 119 13.23 -8.53 7.26
N VAL A 120 12.33 -9.46 6.90
CA VAL A 120 10.88 -9.23 6.88
C VAL A 120 10.34 -8.72 8.22
N TRP A 121 10.86 -9.23 9.35
CA TRP A 121 10.45 -8.82 10.70
C TRP A 121 10.88 -7.39 11.06
N LEU A 122 11.87 -6.82 10.38
CA LEU A 122 12.42 -5.51 10.72
C LEU A 122 11.62 -4.37 10.09
N LEU A 123 11.19 -4.54 8.84
CA LEU A 123 10.50 -3.48 8.11
C LEU A 123 9.10 -3.90 7.63
N LEU A 124 9.01 -4.95 6.81
CA LEU A 124 7.79 -5.29 6.09
C LEU A 124 6.64 -5.66 7.05
N GLN A 125 6.87 -6.61 7.96
CA GLN A 125 5.86 -7.09 8.89
C GLN A 125 5.42 -6.02 9.91
N PRO A 126 6.33 -5.24 10.55
CA PRO A 126 5.93 -4.14 11.42
C PRO A 126 5.19 -3.02 10.70
N ARG A 127 5.59 -2.69 9.47
CA ARG A 127 4.93 -1.66 8.64
C ARG A 127 3.50 -2.09 8.32
N ASP A 128 3.31 -3.33 7.86
CA ASP A 128 1.99 -3.88 7.56
C ASP A 128 1.12 -3.94 8.82
N TYR A 129 1.71 -4.30 9.96
CA TYR A 129 1.04 -4.32 11.25
C TYR A 129 0.54 -2.91 11.65
N VAL A 130 1.37 -1.88 11.61
CA VAL A 130 0.94 -0.50 11.94
C VAL A 130 -0.09 0.02 10.95
N ASN A 131 0.10 -0.21 9.65
CA ASN A 131 -0.84 0.22 8.62
C ASN A 131 -2.21 -0.43 8.79
N SER A 132 -2.27 -1.70 9.21
CA SER A 132 -3.56 -2.37 9.46
C SER A 132 -4.35 -1.70 10.59
N HIS A 133 -3.69 -1.20 11.64
CA HIS A 133 -4.36 -0.43 12.71
C HIS A 133 -4.93 0.87 12.16
N GLN A 134 -4.15 1.60 11.36
CA GLN A 134 -4.62 2.84 10.72
C GLN A 134 -5.79 2.58 9.77
N LEU A 135 -5.78 1.47 9.04
CA LEU A 135 -6.87 1.08 8.15
C LEU A 135 -8.15 0.79 8.94
N VAL A 136 -8.07 0.05 10.05
CA VAL A 136 -9.24 -0.24 10.90
C VAL A 136 -9.81 1.04 11.49
N VAL A 137 -8.96 1.93 12.02
CA VAL A 137 -9.41 3.21 12.56
C VAL A 137 -10.00 4.10 11.47
N GLY A 138 -9.33 4.21 10.33
CA GLY A 138 -9.81 5.00 9.19
C GLY A 138 -11.16 4.50 8.67
N LEU A 139 -11.33 3.19 8.52
CA LEU A 139 -12.58 2.58 8.11
C LEU A 139 -13.68 2.83 9.14
N GLY A 140 -13.38 2.68 10.43
CA GLY A 140 -14.33 2.97 11.51
C GLY A 140 -14.79 4.43 11.50
N LEU A 141 -13.87 5.39 11.32
CA LEU A 141 -14.19 6.81 11.20
C LEU A 141 -15.02 7.12 9.96
N LEU A 142 -14.72 6.48 8.81
CA LEU A 142 -15.51 6.63 7.59
C LEU A 142 -16.95 6.14 7.78
N PHE A 143 -17.14 4.95 8.36
CA PHE A 143 -18.47 4.43 8.66
C PHE A 143 -19.23 5.33 9.63
N LEU A 144 -18.57 5.79 10.70
CA LEU A 144 -19.18 6.73 11.64
C LEU A 144 -19.55 8.05 10.95
N GLY A 145 -18.69 8.54 10.05
CA GLY A 145 -18.94 9.74 9.25
C GLY A 145 -20.20 9.63 8.40
N ILE A 146 -20.49 8.45 7.83
CA ILE A 146 -21.72 8.19 7.07
C ILE A 146 -22.97 8.32 7.97
N PHE A 147 -22.93 7.75 9.18
CA PHE A 147 -24.05 7.84 10.12
C PHE A 147 -24.30 9.27 10.63
N VAL A 148 -23.26 10.11 10.70
CA VAL A 148 -23.39 11.50 11.14
C VAL A 148 -23.80 12.42 9.99
N ALA A 149 -23.15 12.28 8.83
CA ALA A 149 -23.38 13.16 7.68
C ALA A 149 -24.67 12.82 6.91
N HIS A 150 -25.19 11.58 7.04
CA HIS A 150 -26.36 11.08 6.30
C HIS A 150 -26.36 11.51 4.82
N PRO A 151 -25.32 11.15 4.04
CA PRO A 151 -25.27 11.52 2.63
C PRO A 151 -26.38 10.82 1.84
N ASP A 152 -26.91 11.50 0.82
CA ASP A 152 -27.85 10.89 -0.11
C ASP A 152 -27.15 9.74 -0.87
N PHE A 153 -27.72 8.54 -0.76
CA PHE A 153 -27.22 7.35 -1.44
C PHE A 153 -27.83 7.23 -2.84
N ASP A 154 -27.20 7.86 -3.83
CA ASP A 154 -27.57 7.63 -5.24
C ASP A 154 -26.89 6.35 -5.75
N ALA A 155 -27.53 5.20 -5.51
CA ALA A 155 -27.03 3.87 -5.93
C ALA A 155 -28.14 3.01 -6.59
N PRO A 156 -28.53 3.30 -7.85
CA PRO A 156 -29.41 2.46 -8.65
C PRO A 156 -28.79 1.07 -8.85
N ALA A 157 -29.58 0.01 -8.71
CA ALA A 157 -29.12 -1.36 -8.88
C ALA A 157 -28.57 -1.65 -10.30
N VAL A 158 -29.02 -0.89 -11.30
CA VAL A 158 -28.52 -0.95 -12.67
C VAL A 158 -28.41 0.48 -13.20
N ARG A 159 -27.17 0.91 -13.52
CA ARG A 159 -26.91 2.04 -14.41
C ARG A 159 -26.29 1.50 -15.68
N LEU A 160 -27.00 1.63 -16.79
CA LEU A 160 -26.40 1.40 -18.10
C LEU A 160 -25.46 2.57 -18.39
N SER A 161 -24.27 2.27 -18.92
CA SER A 161 -23.20 3.24 -19.20
C SER A 161 -23.79 4.53 -19.78
N GLU A 162 -23.65 5.64 -19.04
CA GLU A 162 -23.92 6.97 -19.60
C GLU A 162 -22.94 7.22 -20.76
N ALA A 163 -23.27 8.16 -21.66
CA ALA A 163 -22.49 8.39 -22.89
C ALA A 163 -21.01 8.73 -22.65
N ASP A 164 -20.63 9.16 -21.43
CA ASP A 164 -19.27 9.49 -21.01
C ASP A 164 -18.60 8.43 -20.11
N ALA A 165 -19.30 7.35 -19.75
CA ALA A 165 -18.73 6.28 -18.93
C ALA A 165 -18.01 5.23 -19.79
N PRO A 166 -16.80 4.76 -19.40
CA PRO A 166 -16.13 3.66 -20.08
C PRO A 166 -17.00 2.38 -20.05
N SER A 167 -16.99 1.63 -21.15
CA SER A 167 -17.70 0.34 -21.21
C SER A 167 -17.28 -0.58 -20.04
N MET A 168 -18.25 -1.18 -19.36
CA MET A 168 -18.01 -2.12 -18.24
C MET A 168 -17.03 -3.23 -18.63
N PHE A 169 -17.11 -3.69 -19.88
CA PHE A 169 -16.12 -4.57 -20.48
C PHE A 169 -15.23 -3.78 -21.45
N PRO A 170 -13.89 -3.73 -21.28
CA PRO A 170 -13.06 -4.48 -20.33
C PRO A 170 -12.71 -3.72 -19.04
N PHE A 171 -13.29 -2.54 -18.79
CA PHE A 171 -12.92 -1.67 -17.66
C PHE A 171 -12.89 -2.42 -16.32
N LEU A 172 -13.84 -3.33 -16.08
CA LEU A 172 -13.89 -4.23 -14.92
C LEU A 172 -12.58 -5.01 -14.68
N PHE A 173 -11.91 -5.45 -15.75
CA PHE A 173 -10.67 -6.22 -15.68
C PHE A 173 -9.41 -5.35 -15.54
N VAL A 174 -9.51 -4.05 -15.81
CA VAL A 174 -8.39 -3.10 -15.80
C VAL A 174 -8.34 -2.30 -14.50
N THR A 175 -9.46 -1.73 -14.05
CA THR A 175 -9.49 -0.85 -12.86
C THR A 175 -9.75 -1.60 -11.55
N ILE A 176 -10.42 -2.76 -11.59
CA ILE A 176 -10.61 -3.65 -10.44
C ILE A 176 -9.52 -4.75 -10.43
N ALA A 177 -8.40 -4.52 -11.12
CA ALA A 177 -7.28 -5.44 -11.21
C ALA A 177 -6.45 -5.52 -9.92
N CYS A 178 -6.67 -4.64 -8.94
CA CYS A 178 -5.84 -4.63 -7.74
C CYS A 178 -6.14 -5.77 -6.76
N GLY A 179 -7.23 -6.56 -6.92
CA GLY A 179 -7.45 -7.63 -5.93
C GLY A 179 -8.63 -8.59 -6.06
N ALA A 180 -9.77 -8.22 -6.65
CA ALA A 180 -10.95 -9.12 -6.63
C ALA A 180 -10.99 -10.10 -7.81
N ILE A 181 -10.62 -9.64 -9.02
CA ILE A 181 -10.74 -10.44 -10.26
C ILE A 181 -9.36 -10.84 -10.83
N SER A 182 -8.27 -10.14 -10.46
CA SER A 182 -6.94 -10.36 -11.04
C SER A 182 -6.20 -11.63 -10.58
N GLY A 183 -6.71 -12.33 -9.57
CA GLY A 183 -6.03 -13.49 -8.98
C GLY A 183 -4.76 -13.16 -8.18
N PHE A 184 -4.37 -11.88 -8.08
CA PHE A 184 -3.14 -11.47 -7.37
C PHE A 184 -3.19 -11.79 -5.88
N HIS A 185 -4.32 -11.57 -5.19
CA HIS A 185 -4.47 -11.96 -3.79
C HIS A 185 -4.38 -13.48 -3.59
N GLY A 186 -4.90 -14.28 -4.53
CA GLY A 186 -4.72 -15.73 -4.54
C GLY A 186 -3.24 -16.12 -4.65
N LEU A 187 -2.50 -15.46 -5.54
CA LEU A 187 -1.05 -15.65 -5.69
C LEU A 187 -0.28 -15.24 -4.43
N VAL A 188 -0.59 -14.09 -3.83
CA VAL A 188 0.06 -13.62 -2.59
C VAL A 188 -0.23 -14.56 -1.42
N SER A 189 -1.48 -15.02 -1.26
CA SER A 189 -1.86 -15.99 -0.23
C SER A 189 -1.11 -17.32 -0.37
N SER A 190 -0.78 -17.72 -1.60
CA SER A 190 0.05 -18.91 -1.86
C SER A 190 1.52 -18.74 -1.47
N GLY A 191 1.97 -17.52 -1.14
CA GLY A 191 3.34 -17.20 -0.79
C GLY A 191 3.61 -17.16 0.71
N THR A 192 3.04 -16.19 1.43
CA THR A 192 3.34 -15.93 2.85
C THR A 192 2.46 -16.77 3.78
N THR A 193 1.15 -16.80 3.53
CA THR A 193 0.17 -17.52 4.35
C THR A 193 0.40 -19.03 4.30
N SER A 194 0.62 -19.60 3.10
CA SER A 194 0.93 -21.02 2.94
C SER A 194 2.16 -21.45 3.74
N LYS A 195 3.23 -20.66 3.75
CA LYS A 195 4.49 -20.94 4.48
C LYS A 195 4.36 -20.76 6.00
N GLN A 196 3.46 -19.88 6.44
CA GLN A 196 3.16 -19.69 7.86
C GLN A 196 2.29 -20.83 8.39
N LEU A 197 1.28 -21.28 7.62
CA LEU A 197 0.43 -22.42 7.95
C LEU A 197 1.17 -23.76 7.93
N ASP A 198 2.14 -23.94 7.02
CA ASP A 198 2.98 -25.16 6.96
C ASP A 198 3.85 -25.36 8.22
N LYS A 199 4.00 -24.32 9.05
CA LYS A 199 4.80 -24.34 10.29
C LYS A 199 3.96 -24.27 11.57
N LEU A 200 2.63 -24.19 11.45
CA LEU A 200 1.69 -24.30 12.56
C LEU A 200 1.36 -25.77 12.82
#